data_AF-A0A925QMN7-F1
#
_entry.id   AF-A0A925QMN7-F1
#
_cell.length_a   1.000
_cell.length_b   1.000
_cell.length_c   1.000
_cell.angle_alpha   90.00
_cell.angle_beta   90.00
_cell.angle_gamma   90.00
#
_symmetry.space_group_name_H-M   'P 1'
#
loop_
_entity.id
_entity.type
_entity.pdbx_description
1 polymer ?
#
loop_
_entity_poly.entity_id
_entity_poly.type
_entity_poly.pdbx_seq_one_letter_code
_entity_poly.pdbx_strand_id
1 'polypeptide(L)'
;LLGPDIVPTFSAAQFDERGAVLDDAGRVHEGPLALVELQNGPQAPSYVAGTQNFYAVTRYNWSSYYALAVIELGRAVAAQRLARP
;
A
#
# COMPACT_ATOMS: atom_id res chain seq x y z
N LEU A 1 9.69 11.79 -2.89
CA LEU A 1 8.76 11.02 -2.04
C LEU A 1 9.30 9.65 -1.62
N LEU A 2 10.11 8.96 -2.43
CA LEU A 2 10.57 7.58 -2.17
C LEU A 2 11.56 7.38 -0.99
N GLY A 3 11.85 8.40 -0.20
CA GLY A 3 12.89 8.37 0.85
C GLY A 3 12.63 7.43 2.05
N PRO A 4 11.38 7.26 2.55
CA PRO A 4 11.13 6.43 3.73
C PRO A 4 10.69 4.99 3.44
N ASP A 5 10.79 4.51 2.19
CA ASP A 5 10.42 3.15 1.79
C ASP A 5 9.04 2.72 2.35
N ILE A 6 8.99 1.71 3.21
CA ILE A 6 7.76 1.15 3.81
C ILE A 6 7.23 1.90 5.03
N VAL A 7 7.95 2.90 5.54
CA VAL A 7 7.60 3.58 6.79
C VAL A 7 6.57 4.68 6.50
N PRO A 8 5.36 4.64 7.08
CA PRO A 8 4.36 5.68 6.87
C PRO A 8 4.87 7.03 7.37
N THR A 9 4.95 8.00 6.46
CA THR A 9 5.66 9.27 6.72
C THR A 9 4.88 10.49 6.24
N PHE A 10 4.08 10.36 5.19
CA PHE A 10 3.43 11.52 4.56
C PHE A 10 1.94 11.54 4.84
N SER A 11 1.38 12.73 5.06
CA SER A 11 -0.08 12.87 5.11
C SER A 11 -0.71 12.72 3.72
N ALA A 12 -2.02 12.48 3.65
CA ALA A 12 -2.76 12.48 2.39
C ALA A 12 -2.61 13.81 1.61
N ALA A 13 -2.61 14.95 2.32
CA ALA A 13 -2.38 16.27 1.71
C ALA A 13 -0.99 16.36 1.06
N GLN A 14 0.04 15.80 1.71
CA GLN A 14 1.41 15.80 1.19
C GLN A 14 1.60 14.88 -0.03
N PHE A 15 0.72 13.89 -0.24
CA PHE A 15 0.69 13.12 -1.49
C PHE A 15 0.20 14.03 -2.63
N ASP A 16 -0.92 14.73 -2.42
CA ASP A 16 -1.53 15.63 -3.41
C ASP A 16 -0.61 16.79 -3.80
N GLU A 17 -0.03 17.49 -2.80
CA GLU A 17 0.93 18.58 -3.00
C GLU A 17 2.16 18.18 -3.84
N ARG A 18 2.48 16.88 -3.88
CA ARG A 18 3.65 16.32 -4.56
C ARG A 18 3.27 15.50 -5.80
N GLY A 19 2.02 15.59 -6.25
CA GLY A 19 1.54 15.02 -7.49
C GLY A 19 1.18 13.54 -7.45
N ALA A 20 1.10 12.92 -6.26
CA ALA A 20 0.62 11.55 -6.11
C ALA A 20 -0.91 11.55 -5.96
N VAL A 21 -1.59 10.73 -6.77
CA VAL A 21 -3.05 10.64 -6.77
C VAL A 21 -3.49 9.50 -5.85
N LEU A 22 -4.29 9.83 -4.84
CA LEU A 22 -4.92 8.86 -3.93
C LEU A 22 -6.36 8.55 -4.36
N ASP A 23 -6.79 7.33 -4.07
CA ASP A 23 -8.21 6.95 -4.18
C ASP A 23 -9.04 7.60 -3.05
N ASP A 24 -10.37 7.40 -3.10
CA ASP A 24 -11.30 8.00 -2.13
C ASP A 24 -10.93 7.64 -0.68
N ALA A 25 -10.56 6.38 -0.44
CA ALA A 25 -10.16 5.89 0.87
C ALA A 25 -8.85 6.52 1.36
N GLY A 26 -7.86 6.66 0.47
CA GLY A 26 -6.58 7.31 0.77
C GLY A 26 -6.74 8.81 1.03
N ARG A 27 -7.63 9.50 0.30
CA ARG A 27 -7.87 10.95 0.47
C ARG A 27 -8.46 11.31 1.82
N VAL A 28 -9.29 10.44 2.39
CA VAL A 28 -9.90 10.64 3.72
C VAL A 28 -9.15 9.92 4.84
N HIS A 29 -8.01 9.27 4.55
CA HIS A 29 -7.26 8.54 5.55
C HIS A 29 -6.67 9.50 6.59
N GLU A 30 -7.05 9.28 7.85
CA GLU A 30 -6.42 9.95 8.99
C GLU A 30 -5.15 9.22 9.40
N GLY A 31 -4.01 9.90 9.24
CA GLY A 31 -2.69 9.37 9.63
C GLY A 31 -1.68 9.37 8.49
N PRO A 32 -0.44 8.97 8.78
CA PRO A 32 0.61 8.92 7.77
C PRO A 32 0.43 7.72 6.83
N LEU A 33 0.87 7.92 5.60
CA LEU A 33 0.93 6.96 4.50
C LEU A 33 2.40 6.80 4.05
N ALA A 34 2.75 5.59 3.66
CA ALA A 34 3.99 5.28 2.95
C ALA A 34 3.72 5.34 1.44
N LEU A 35 4.61 5.95 0.66
CA LEU A 35 4.58 5.81 -0.79
C LEU A 35 5.45 4.60 -1.17
N VAL A 36 4.79 3.51 -1.55
CA VAL A 36 5.46 2.26 -1.91
C VAL A 36 5.51 2.14 -3.43
N GLU A 37 6.70 1.91 -3.97
CA GLU A 37 6.91 1.58 -5.39
C GLU A 37 7.27 0.09 -5.52
N LEU A 38 6.57 -0.61 -6.41
CA LEU A 38 6.78 -2.03 -6.71
C LEU A 38 7.16 -2.17 -8.18
N GLN A 39 8.33 -2.74 -8.43
CA GLN A 39 8.82 -3.00 -9.77
C GLN A 39 8.15 -4.25 -10.34
N ASN A 40 7.62 -4.14 -11.56
CA ASN A 40 6.94 -5.22 -12.26
C ASN A 40 7.80 -5.80 -13.39
N GLY A 41 9.13 -5.84 -13.18
CA GLY A 41 10.10 -6.20 -14.21
C GLY A 41 10.14 -5.18 -15.35
N PRO A 42 9.91 -5.57 -16.61
CA PRO A 42 9.91 -4.63 -17.74
C PRO A 42 8.64 -3.78 -17.85
N GLN A 43 7.60 -4.06 -17.05
CA GLN A 43 6.36 -3.29 -17.03
C GLN A 43 6.49 -2.07 -16.12
N ALA A 44 5.59 -1.10 -16.30
CA ALA A 44 5.53 0.08 -15.44
C ALA A 44 5.40 -0.33 -13.95
N PRO A 45 6.07 0.38 -13.03
CA PRO A 45 5.96 0.09 -11.61
C PRO A 45 4.55 0.38 -11.10
N SER A 46 4.14 -0.37 -10.09
CA SER A 46 2.91 -0.10 -9.33
C SER A 46 3.23 0.80 -8.16
N TYR A 47 2.35 1.76 -7.88
CA TYR A 47 2.43 2.62 -6.71
C TYR A 47 1.27 2.34 -5.76
N VAL A 48 1.57 2.23 -4.47
CA VAL A 48 0.58 1.96 -3.42
C VAL A 48 0.80 2.92 -2.26
N ALA A 49 -0.30 3.43 -1.70
CA ALA A 49 -0.30 4.15 -0.44
C ALA A 49 -0.46 3.17 0.73
N GLY A 50 0.64 2.91 1.47
CA GLY A 50 0.66 1.99 2.59
C GLY A 50 0.27 2.67 3.90
N THR A 51 -0.78 2.19 4.57
CA THR A 51 -1.17 2.68 5.91
C THR A 51 -0.28 2.08 7.01
N GLN A 52 -0.50 2.48 8.26
CA GLN A 52 0.10 1.83 9.43
C GLN A 52 -0.16 0.31 9.46
N ASN A 53 -1.32 -0.17 8.97
CA ASN A 53 -1.61 -1.60 8.91
C ASN A 53 -0.77 -2.33 7.85
N PHE A 54 -0.46 -1.68 6.72
CA PHE A 54 0.51 -2.23 5.76
C PHE A 54 1.88 -2.38 6.42
N TYR A 55 2.34 -1.35 7.14
CA TYR A 55 3.58 -1.40 7.90
C TYR A 55 3.57 -2.45 9.02
N ALA A 56 2.42 -2.75 9.62
CA ALA A 56 2.31 -3.82 10.59
C ALA A 56 2.60 -5.21 9.97
N VAL A 57 2.18 -5.46 8.72
CA VAL A 57 2.46 -6.74 8.02
C VAL A 57 3.96 -6.89 7.75
N THR A 58 4.67 -5.80 7.43
CA THR A 58 6.12 -5.85 7.19
C THR A 58 6.92 -6.17 8.46
N ARG A 59 6.30 -6.18 9.65
CA ARG A 59 6.94 -6.64 10.88
C ARG A 59 7.23 -8.14 10.88
N TYR A 60 6.51 -8.92 10.07
CA TYR A 60 6.83 -10.34 9.85
C TYR A 60 8.02 -10.52 8.90
N ASN A 61 8.09 -9.68 7.87
CA ASN A 61 9.18 -9.64 6.90
C ASN A 61 9.27 -8.23 6.28
N TRP A 62 10.43 -7.58 6.43
CA TRP A 62 10.69 -6.21 5.95
C TRP A 62 10.77 -6.18 4.41
N SER A 63 9.61 -6.27 3.75
CA SER A 63 9.50 -6.30 2.30
C SER A 63 8.11 -5.83 1.85
N SER A 64 8.08 -4.81 1.00
CA SER A 64 6.86 -4.30 0.36
C SER A 64 6.16 -5.34 -0.50
N TYR A 65 6.94 -6.15 -1.23
CA TYR A 65 6.41 -7.24 -2.05
C TYR A 65 5.73 -8.30 -1.20
N TYR A 66 6.37 -8.68 -0.07
CA TYR A 66 5.78 -9.64 0.86
C TYR A 66 4.47 -9.10 1.44
N ALA A 67 4.46 -7.88 1.95
CA ALA A 67 3.28 -7.30 2.57
C ALA A 67 2.11 -7.18 1.58
N LEU A 68 2.35 -6.69 0.36
CA LEU A 68 1.30 -6.62 -0.66
C LEU A 68 0.82 -8.02 -1.07
N ALA A 69 1.72 -8.98 -1.26
CA ALA A 69 1.33 -10.36 -1.59
C ALA A 69 0.44 -10.99 -0.52
N VAL A 70 0.74 -10.79 0.77
CA VAL A 70 -0.09 -11.27 1.89
C VAL A 70 -1.47 -10.62 1.87
N ILE A 71 -1.54 -9.30 1.68
CA ILE A 71 -2.79 -8.55 1.67
C ILE A 71 -3.66 -8.97 0.48
N GLU A 72 -3.10 -9.01 -0.73
CA GLU A 72 -3.82 -9.39 -1.95
C GLU A 72 -4.29 -10.84 -1.91
N LEU A 73 -3.45 -11.76 -1.43
CA LEU A 73 -3.85 -13.15 -1.22
C LEU A 73 -5.01 -13.25 -0.22
N GLY A 74 -4.95 -12.51 0.89
CA GLY A 74 -6.03 -12.47 1.89
C GLY A 74 -7.35 -11.99 1.29
N ARG A 75 -7.32 -10.92 0.47
CA ARG A 75 -8.50 -10.41 -0.26
C ARG A 75 -9.04 -11.45 -1.23
N ALA A 76 -8.18 -12.09 -2.02
CA ALA A 76 -8.58 -13.10 -2.98
C ALA A 76 -9.25 -14.30 -2.29
N VAL A 77 -8.68 -14.82 -1.20
CA VAL A 77 -9.27 -15.91 -0.42
C VAL A 77 -10.62 -15.49 0.19
N ALA A 78 -10.72 -14.29 0.76
CA ALA A 78 -11.98 -13.80 1.33
C ALA A 78 -13.08 -13.69 0.27
N ALA A 79 -12.77 -13.15 -0.90
CA ALA A 79 -13.70 -13.06 -2.03
C ALA A 79 -14.17 -14.46 -2.47
N GLN A 80 -13.26 -15.43 -2.60
CA GLN A 80 -13.60 -16.81 -2.96
C GLN A 80 -14.47 -17.50 -1.91
N ARG A 81 -14.26 -17.20 -0.62
CA ARG A 81 -15.11 -17.73 0.46
C ARG A 81 -16.52 -17.17 0.43
N LEU A 82 -16.68 -15.89 0.09
CA LEU A 82 -17.98 -15.23 -0.01
C LEU A 82 -18.75 -15.64 -1.27
N ALA A 83 -18.06 -15.94 -2.36
CA ALA A 83 -18.66 -16.41 -3.61
C ALA A 83 -19.10 -17.87 -3.58
N ARG A 84 -18.67 -18.64 -2.58
CA ARG A 84 -19.09 -20.03 -2.40
C ARG A 84 -20.47 -20.03 -1.72
N PRO A 85 -21.52 -20.59 -2.36
CA PRO A 85 -22.84 -20.71 -1.76
C PRO A 85 -22.84 -21.65 -0.55
#